data_AF-A0A8J7JFU2-F1
#
_entry.id   AF-A0A8J7JFU2-F1
#
_cell.length_a   1.000
_cell.length_b   1.000
_cell.length_c   1.000
_cell.angle_alpha   90.00
_cell.angle_beta   90.00
_cell.angle_gamma   90.00
#
_symmetry.space_group_name_H-M   'P 1'
#
loop_
_entity.id
_entity.type
_entity.pdbx_description
1 polymer ?
#
loop_
_entity_poly.entity_id
_entity_poly.type
_entity_poly.pdbx_seq_one_letter_code
_entity_poly.pdbx_strand_id
1 'polypeptide(L)'
;MKRRMLFAALAIAVSATSGWALEDTRASGSNLGSVSGGDFKSAHQVMERRCTSCHGIKRIEDAFKAKKDMAAIEQRMMMKGAKLSQKEREVLGIYWKTPLKK
;
A
#
# COMPACT_ATOMS: atom_id res chain seq x y z
N MET A 1 -40.73 -25.61 52.12
CA MET A 1 -39.42 -25.93 51.50
C MET A 1 -39.60 -26.99 50.42
N LYS A 2 -39.39 -26.64 49.14
CA LYS A 2 -38.86 -27.51 48.07
C LYS A 2 -38.81 -26.70 46.77
N ARG A 3 -37.58 -26.43 46.32
CA ARG A 3 -37.22 -25.77 45.06
C ARG A 3 -37.60 -26.66 43.88
N ARG A 4 -38.13 -26.08 42.81
CA ARG A 4 -37.95 -26.61 41.45
C ARG A 4 -37.79 -25.45 40.48
N MET A 5 -36.52 -25.20 40.13
CA MET A 5 -36.15 -24.43 38.96
C MET A 5 -36.60 -25.21 37.71
N LEU A 6 -37.31 -24.53 36.82
CA LEU A 6 -37.48 -24.94 35.43
C LEU A 6 -37.12 -23.72 34.58
N PHE A 7 -35.88 -23.71 34.10
CA PHE A 7 -35.43 -22.81 33.05
C PHE A 7 -36.00 -23.33 31.74
N ALA A 8 -37.11 -22.74 31.29
CA ALA A 8 -37.62 -22.94 29.95
C ALA A 8 -36.82 -22.05 28.99
N ALA A 9 -36.16 -22.70 28.04
CA ALA A 9 -35.46 -22.07 26.93
C ALA A 9 -36.45 -21.39 25.95
N LEU A 10 -35.87 -20.50 25.15
CA LEU A 10 -36.24 -20.15 23.77
C LEU A 10 -37.08 -18.86 23.55
N ALA A 11 -36.40 -17.81 23.05
CA ALA A 11 -36.82 -17.06 21.86
C ALA A 11 -35.71 -16.06 21.46
N ILE A 12 -34.97 -16.31 20.37
CA ILE A 12 -35.13 -15.78 19.01
C ILE A 12 -34.15 -14.63 18.71
N ALA A 13 -33.45 -14.83 17.60
CA ALA A 13 -32.40 -14.04 16.97
C ALA A 13 -32.68 -12.54 16.78
N VAL A 14 -31.63 -11.73 16.95
CA VAL A 14 -31.41 -10.53 16.15
C VAL A 14 -30.04 -10.64 15.49
N SER A 15 -30.08 -10.96 14.20
CA SER A 15 -28.94 -10.91 13.29
C SER A 15 -28.66 -9.45 12.95
N ALA A 16 -27.63 -8.85 13.52
CA ALA A 16 -27.09 -7.58 13.07
C ALA A 16 -26.04 -7.83 11.97
N THR A 17 -26.49 -7.94 10.73
CA THR A 17 -25.62 -7.82 9.55
C THR A 17 -25.43 -6.34 9.22
N SER A 18 -24.35 -5.77 9.72
CA SER A 18 -23.64 -4.67 9.09
C SER A 18 -22.17 -5.13 9.08
N GLY A 19 -21.68 -5.76 8.02
CA GLY A 19 -21.54 -5.11 6.71
C GLY A 19 -20.23 -4.33 6.74
N TRP A 20 -19.16 -4.99 6.27
CA TRP A 20 -17.79 -4.48 6.03
C TRP A 20 -16.85 -4.36 7.24
N ALA A 21 -16.29 -5.48 7.65
CA ALA A 21 -14.83 -5.55 7.70
C ALA A 21 -14.43 -6.57 6.64
N LEU A 22 -14.29 -6.09 5.40
CA LEU A 22 -13.41 -6.75 4.44
C LEU A 22 -12.03 -6.62 5.10
N GLU A 23 -11.56 -7.68 5.74
CA GLU A 23 -10.16 -7.77 6.12
C GLU A 23 -9.40 -7.74 4.80
N ASP A 24 -8.94 -6.54 4.42
CA ASP A 24 -8.07 -6.29 3.29
C ASP A 24 -6.75 -7.00 3.62
N THR A 25 -6.74 -8.30 3.40
CA THR A 25 -5.54 -9.10 3.22
C THR A 25 -4.95 -8.77 1.85
N ARG A 26 -4.72 -7.48 1.57
CA ARG A 26 -3.48 -7.14 0.89
C ARG A 26 -2.39 -7.51 1.86
N ALA A 27 -1.70 -8.59 1.54
CA ALA A 27 -0.31 -8.77 1.90
C ALA A 27 0.44 -7.48 1.52
N SER A 28 0.42 -6.53 2.46
CA SER A 28 1.26 -5.34 2.48
C SER A 28 2.66 -5.91 2.51
N GLY A 29 3.33 -5.85 1.35
CA GLY A 29 4.54 -6.61 1.03
C GLY A 29 5.49 -6.69 2.21
N SER A 30 5.41 -7.78 2.97
CA SER A 30 6.03 -7.89 4.29
C SER A 30 7.50 -8.31 4.20
N ASN A 31 8.06 -8.26 2.99
CA ASN A 31 9.39 -8.76 2.70
C ASN A 31 10.14 -7.83 1.76
N LEU A 32 10.25 -6.56 2.11
CA LEU A 32 11.24 -5.67 1.49
C LEU A 32 12.15 -5.20 2.62
N GLY A 33 13.44 -5.55 2.53
CA GLY A 33 14.37 -5.42 3.65
C GLY A 33 14.51 -3.99 4.17
N SER A 34 14.76 -3.87 5.48
CA SER A 34 15.30 -2.71 6.23
C SER A 34 14.70 -1.31 6.03
N VAL A 35 13.70 -1.11 5.17
CA VAL A 35 12.99 0.17 5.08
C VAL A 35 11.60 0.03 5.69
N SER A 36 11.18 1.05 6.42
CA SER A 36 9.96 1.01 7.22
C SER A 36 8.73 0.87 6.31
N GLY A 37 7.73 0.10 6.73
CA GLY A 37 6.48 -0.06 5.97
C GLY A 37 5.78 1.26 5.61
N GLY A 38 6.01 2.32 6.40
CA GLY A 38 5.51 3.67 6.14
C GLY A 38 6.13 4.35 4.91
N ASP A 39 7.42 4.10 4.65
CA ASP A 39 8.15 4.72 3.54
C ASP A 39 7.67 4.16 2.19
N PHE A 40 7.35 2.86 2.14
CA PHE A 40 6.79 2.22 0.95
C PHE A 40 5.40 2.73 0.59
N LYS A 41 4.50 2.83 1.58
CA LYS A 41 3.16 3.39 1.35
C LYS A 41 3.27 4.82 0.84
N SER A 42 4.17 5.60 1.42
CA SER A 42 4.43 6.99 1.00
C SER A 42 4.96 7.04 -0.44
N ALA A 43 5.94 6.20 -0.80
CA ALA A 43 6.49 6.13 -2.15
C ALA A 43 5.43 5.74 -3.19
N HIS A 44 4.59 4.75 -2.89
CA HIS A 44 3.49 4.36 -3.78
C HIS A 44 2.51 5.52 -3.99
N GLN A 45 2.12 6.22 -2.92
CA GLN A 45 1.27 7.40 -3.03
C GLN A 45 1.90 8.54 -3.84
N VAL A 46 3.22 8.72 -3.78
CA VAL A 46 3.92 9.71 -4.63
C VAL A 46 3.86 9.28 -6.09
N MET A 47 4.16 8.01 -6.39
CA MET A 47 4.12 7.49 -7.76
C MET A 47 2.72 7.63 -8.39
N GLU A 48 1.67 7.25 -7.66
CA GLU A 48 0.27 7.34 -8.11
C GLU A 48 -0.22 8.76 -8.34
N ARG A 49 0.34 9.76 -7.64
CA ARG A 49 -0.08 11.17 -7.80
C ARG A 49 0.77 11.94 -8.80
N ARG A 50 2.07 11.63 -8.87
CA ARG A 50 3.05 12.44 -9.62
C ARG A 50 3.49 11.76 -10.90
N CYS A 51 3.78 10.48 -10.84
CA CYS A 51 4.42 9.75 -11.93
C CYS A 51 3.41 9.17 -12.94
N THR A 52 2.14 9.07 -12.57
CA THR A 52 1.06 8.60 -13.44
C THR A 52 0.34 9.73 -14.20
N SER A 53 0.64 10.99 -13.87
CA SER A 53 -0.05 12.17 -14.42
C SER A 53 0.13 12.34 -15.94
N CYS A 54 1.23 11.85 -16.51
CA CYS A 54 1.51 11.92 -17.95
C CYS A 54 1.41 10.57 -18.67
N HIS A 55 1.54 9.44 -17.96
CA HIS A 55 1.48 8.08 -18.50
C HIS A 55 1.29 7.04 -17.39
N GLY A 56 0.75 5.87 -17.68
CA GLY A 56 0.48 4.85 -16.65
C GLY A 56 1.71 4.27 -15.92
N ILE A 57 1.44 3.62 -14.77
CA ILE A 57 2.42 3.04 -13.85
C ILE A 57 3.28 1.93 -14.48
N LYS A 58 2.76 1.26 -15.52
CA LYS A 58 3.45 0.16 -16.22
C LYS A 58 4.88 0.50 -16.63
N ARG A 59 5.14 1.75 -17.06
CA ARG A 59 6.49 2.17 -17.46
C ARG A 59 7.49 2.16 -16.30
N ILE A 60 7.03 2.42 -15.09
CA ILE A 60 7.82 2.39 -13.86
C ILE A 60 8.10 0.93 -13.49
N GLU A 61 7.08 0.07 -13.53
CA GLU A 61 7.23 -1.37 -13.29
C GLU A 61 8.19 -2.03 -14.28
N ASP A 62 8.06 -1.70 -15.57
CA ASP A 62 8.96 -2.21 -16.61
C ASP A 62 10.41 -1.75 -16.37
N ALA A 63 10.61 -0.50 -15.92
CA ALA A 63 11.93 0.01 -15.57
C ALA A 63 12.54 -0.71 -14.37
N PHE A 64 11.74 -0.99 -13.34
CA PHE A 64 12.14 -1.78 -12.18
C PHE A 64 12.51 -3.22 -12.54
N LYS A 65 11.66 -3.90 -13.32
CA LYS A 65 11.90 -5.27 -13.80
C LYS A 65 13.19 -5.34 -14.62
N ALA A 66 13.44 -4.31 -15.42
CA ALA A 66 14.67 -4.15 -16.19
C ALA A 66 15.87 -3.63 -15.38
N LYS A 67 15.74 -3.45 -14.05
CA LYS A 67 16.78 -2.94 -13.14
C LYS A 67 17.44 -1.65 -13.63
N LYS A 68 16.64 -0.76 -14.23
CA LYS A 68 17.14 0.53 -14.70
C LYS A 68 17.48 1.43 -13.51
N ASP A 69 18.36 2.40 -13.75
CA ASP A 69 18.61 3.47 -12.81
C ASP A 69 17.35 4.37 -12.68
N MET A 70 16.61 4.15 -11.60
CA MET A 70 15.37 4.87 -11.33
C MET A 70 15.62 6.35 -10.99
N ALA A 71 16.76 6.69 -10.38
CA ALA A 71 17.10 8.08 -10.09
C ALA A 71 17.35 8.86 -11.39
N ALA A 72 18.07 8.26 -12.34
CA ALA A 72 18.27 8.86 -13.67
C ALA A 72 16.95 9.01 -14.45
N ILE A 73 16.02 8.07 -14.31
CA ILE A 73 14.69 8.16 -14.93
C ILE A 73 13.88 9.28 -14.28
N GLU A 74 13.86 9.37 -12.95
CA GLU A 74 13.17 10.42 -12.20
C GLU A 74 13.64 11.82 -12.66
N GLN A 75 14.96 12.04 -12.73
CA GLN A 75 15.52 13.30 -13.23
C GLN A 75 15.06 13.61 -14.66
N ARG A 76 15.04 12.60 -15.53
CA ARG A 76 14.54 12.76 -16.91
C ARG A 76 13.06 13.11 -16.95
N MET A 77 12.25 12.56 -16.05
CA MET A 77 10.82 12.90 -15.98
C MET A 77 10.62 14.32 -15.43
N MET A 78 11.45 14.76 -14.47
CA MET A 78 11.44 16.14 -13.99
C MET A 78 11.79 17.13 -15.09
N MET A 79 12.80 16.84 -15.93
CA MET A 79 13.12 17.65 -17.11
C MET A 79 11.96 17.70 -18.14
N LYS A 80 11.11 16.68 -18.17
CA LYS A 80 9.91 16.61 -19.03
C LYS A 80 8.66 17.23 -18.39
N GLY A 81 8.78 17.81 -17.20
CA GLY A 81 7.69 18.53 -16.53
C GLY A 81 7.09 17.82 -15.33
N ALA A 82 7.59 16.66 -14.90
CA ALA A 82 7.17 16.07 -13.64
C ALA A 82 7.58 16.98 -12.47
N LYS A 83 6.62 17.33 -11.62
CA LYS A 83 6.85 18.23 -10.47
C LYS A 83 6.90 17.41 -9.19
N LEU A 84 8.09 17.33 -8.60
CA LEU A 84 8.36 16.65 -7.33
C LEU A 84 8.98 17.63 -6.34
N SER A 85 8.40 17.73 -5.15
CA SER A 85 9.00 18.43 -4.01
C SER A 85 10.26 17.71 -3.51
N GLN A 86 11.11 18.42 -2.75
CA GLN A 86 12.30 17.81 -2.13
C GLN A 86 11.95 16.57 -1.30
N LYS A 87 10.87 16.63 -0.51
CA LYS A 87 10.43 15.50 0.32
C LYS A 87 9.97 14.30 -0.50
N GLU A 88 9.24 14.53 -1.59
CA GLU A 88 8.81 13.46 -2.51
C GLU A 88 10.01 12.77 -3.16
N ARG A 89 11.03 13.54 -3.57
CA ARG A 89 12.28 12.99 -4.12
C ARG A 89 13.05 12.15 -3.10
N GLU A 90 13.10 12.58 -1.84
CA GLU A 90 13.75 11.81 -0.77
C GLU A 90 13.07 10.46 -0.55
N VAL A 91 11.73 10.47 -0.44
CA VAL A 91 10.93 9.25 -0.26
C VAL A 91 11.16 8.28 -1.42
N LEU A 92 11.10 8.78 -2.66
CA LEU A 92 11.36 7.97 -3.85
C LEU A 92 12.81 7.47 -3.89
N GLY A 93 13.78 8.31 -3.53
CA GLY A 93 15.20 7.94 -3.48
C GLY A 93 15.53 6.83 -2.48
N ILE A 94 14.85 6.80 -1.33
CA ILE A 94 14.95 5.68 -0.37
C ILE A 94 14.36 4.42 -1.00
N TYR A 95 13.20 4.53 -1.65
CA TYR A 95 12.53 3.42 -2.29
C TYR A 95 13.35 2.81 -3.44
N TRP A 96 13.93 3.63 -4.33
CA TRP A 96 14.77 3.17 -5.46
C TRP A 96 15.98 2.34 -5.04
N LYS A 97 16.58 2.67 -3.90
CA LYS A 97 17.78 1.99 -3.37
C LYS A 97 17.44 0.68 -2.67
N THR A 98 16.16 0.40 -2.44
CA THR A 98 15.73 -0.83 -1.78
C THR A 98 15.63 -1.96 -2.80
N PRO A 99 16.37 -3.06 -2.63
CA PRO A 99 16.26 -4.20 -3.53
C PRO A 99 14.85 -4.78 -3.44
N LEU A 100 14.17 -4.87 -4.59
CA LEU A 100 12.92 -5.62 -4.71
C LEU A 100 13.23 -7.08 -4.38
N LYS A 101 12.80 -7.57 -3.22
CA LYS A 101 12.87 -9.01 -2.95
C LYS A 101 11.89 -9.72 -3.88
N LYS A 102 12.36 -10.79 -4.51
CA LYS A 102 11.57 -11.65 -5.40
C LYS A 102 10.54 -12.46 -4.61
#